data_AF-A0A1H0XFA6-F1
#
_entry.id   AF-A0A1H0XFA6-F1
#
_cell.length_a   1.000
_cell.length_b   1.000
_cell.length_c   1.000
_cell.angle_alpha   90.00
_cell.angle_beta   90.00
_cell.angle_gamma   90.00
#
_symmetry.space_group_name_H-M   'P 1'
#
loop_
_entity.id
_entity.type
_entity.pdbx_description
1 polymer ?
#
loop_
_entity_poly.entity_id
_entity_poly.type
_entity_poly.pdbx_seq_one_letter_code
_entity_poly.pdbx_strand_id
1 'polypeptide(L)'
;MSTTDSIPVYLNKSPFNLLNEVWKDIPDFERSYRASKLGRIKSLDRTIPHPRLKQQFVKGIVLSQSVSKNKNVKTGEPMIDLRVSLSIEGKQHYFNTRRIIYYTFIKRLDYNKDGLYVINIDGDGYNNSVTNLKLITKSVKQKRAVSRDRVIPYLNTADRSK
;
A
#
# COMPACT_ATOMS: atom_id res chain seq x y z
N MET A 1 -25.07 22.32 4.73
CA MET A 1 -23.78 22.05 5.41
C MET A 1 -22.77 21.72 4.33
N SER A 2 -21.88 22.67 4.04
CA SER A 2 -20.83 22.52 3.03
C SER A 2 -19.88 21.41 3.48
N THR A 3 -19.90 20.27 2.79
CA THR A 3 -18.89 19.21 2.93
C THR A 3 -17.59 19.77 2.38
N THR A 4 -16.76 20.35 3.24
CA THR A 4 -15.35 20.55 2.90
C THR A 4 -14.78 19.17 2.61
N ASP A 5 -14.62 18.85 1.33
CA ASP A 5 -13.98 17.63 0.85
C ASP A 5 -12.56 17.59 1.42
N SER A 6 -12.41 16.96 2.58
CA SER A 6 -11.13 16.74 3.21
C SER A 6 -10.31 15.87 2.26
N ILE A 7 -9.18 16.39 1.78
CA ILE A 7 -8.28 15.68 0.87
C ILE A 7 -8.06 14.24 1.39
N PRO A 8 -8.34 13.19 0.57
CA PRO A 8 -8.14 11.81 0.99
C PRO A 8 -6.73 11.59 1.52
N VAL A 9 -6.60 10.80 2.58
CA VAL A 9 -5.32 10.61 3.31
C VAL A 9 -4.17 10.22 2.36
N TYR A 10 -4.43 9.35 1.39
CA TYR A 10 -3.40 8.88 0.45
C TYR A 10 -2.94 9.95 -0.56
N LEU A 11 -3.74 11.01 -0.77
CA LEU A 11 -3.41 12.17 -1.59
C LEU A 11 -2.83 13.33 -0.77
N ASN A 12 -2.98 13.29 0.55
CA ASN A 12 -2.55 14.37 1.42
C ASN A 12 -1.02 14.42 1.57
N LYS A 13 -0.40 15.36 0.86
CA LYS A 13 1.06 15.62 0.88
C LYS A 13 1.48 16.69 1.89
N SER A 14 0.59 17.14 2.77
CA SER A 14 0.91 18.12 3.79
C SER A 14 2.04 17.61 4.68
N PRO A 15 3.08 18.41 4.97
CA PRO A 15 4.14 18.04 5.90
C PRO A 15 3.64 17.99 7.35
N PHE A 16 2.49 18.61 7.63
CA PHE A 16 1.86 18.58 8.95
C PHE A 16 1.25 17.21 9.23
N ASN A 17 1.28 16.82 10.50
CA ASN A 17 0.67 15.58 10.96
C ASN A 17 -0.86 15.70 10.94
N LEU A 18 -1.52 14.63 10.51
CA LEU A 18 -2.97 14.50 10.65
C LEU A 18 -3.34 14.11 12.10
N LEU A 19 -4.63 14.24 12.42
CA LEU A 19 -5.14 13.82 13.73
C LEU A 19 -4.83 12.34 13.98
N ASN A 20 -4.26 12.02 15.15
CA ASN A 20 -3.85 10.67 15.57
C ASN A 20 -2.80 10.01 14.65
N GLU A 21 -2.04 10.80 13.90
CA GLU A 21 -1.02 10.28 13.02
C GLU A 21 0.28 9.94 13.77
N VAL A 22 0.65 8.66 13.74
CA VAL A 22 1.90 8.15 14.32
C VAL A 22 2.81 7.68 13.20
N TRP A 23 4.06 8.13 13.21
CA TRP A 23 5.09 7.74 12.24
C TRP A 23 6.09 6.77 12.87
N LYS A 24 6.47 5.72 12.11
CA LYS A 24 7.56 4.79 12.46
C LYS A 24 8.57 4.69 11.32
N ASP A 25 9.83 4.43 11.64
CA ASP A 25 10.85 4.13 10.65
C ASP A 25 10.50 2.84 9.90
N ILE A 26 10.63 2.88 8.57
CA ILE A 26 10.38 1.71 7.74
C ILE A 26 11.60 0.80 7.88
N PRO A 27 11.43 -0.48 8.27
CA PRO A 27 12.57 -1.36 8.42
C PRO A 27 13.30 -1.57 7.09
N ASP A 28 14.62 -1.71 7.14
CA ASP A 28 15.54 -1.74 5.99
C ASP A 28 15.67 -0.39 5.23
N PHE A 29 14.99 0.66 5.72
CA PHE A 29 14.95 2.02 5.15
C PHE A 29 15.05 3.10 6.23
N GLU A 30 15.60 2.75 7.39
CA GLU A 30 15.75 3.61 8.55
C GLU A 30 16.56 4.87 8.19
N ARG A 31 16.27 5.98 8.89
CA ARG A 31 16.85 7.31 8.63
C ARG A 31 16.53 7.91 7.27
N SER A 32 15.97 7.14 6.34
CA SER A 32 15.60 7.62 5.00
C SER A 32 14.10 7.80 4.83
N TYR A 33 13.29 6.89 5.40
CA TYR A 33 11.84 6.90 5.23
C TYR A 33 11.07 6.51 6.49
N ARG A 34 9.87 7.08 6.64
CA ARG A 34 8.90 6.73 7.68
C ARG A 34 7.54 6.41 7.08
N ALA A 35 6.85 5.47 7.71
CA ALA A 35 5.46 5.13 7.43
C ALA A 35 4.55 5.65 8.54
N SER A 36 3.39 6.15 8.15
CA SER A 36 2.34 6.62 9.04
C SER A 36 1.33 5.51 9.31
N LYS A 37 0.78 5.46 10.52
CA LYS A 37 -0.32 4.56 10.90
C LYS A 37 -1.54 4.72 9.98
N LEU A 38 -1.71 5.89 9.35
CA LEU A 38 -2.80 6.20 8.43
C LEU A 38 -2.52 5.76 6.98
N GLY A 39 -1.34 5.21 6.69
CA GLY A 39 -0.97 4.72 5.37
C GLY A 39 -0.25 5.74 4.48
N ARG A 40 0.18 6.88 5.04
CA ARG A 40 1.10 7.82 4.37
C ARG A 40 2.54 7.36 4.51
N ILE A 41 3.40 7.81 3.59
CA ILE A 41 4.83 7.51 3.62
C ILE A 41 5.58 8.81 3.36
N LYS A 42 6.65 9.08 4.11
CA LYS A 42 7.48 10.26 3.92
C LYS A 42 8.95 9.91 3.85
N SER A 43 9.70 10.67 3.05
CA SER A 43 11.15 10.74 3.17
C SER A 43 11.54 11.67 4.30
N LEU A 44 12.73 11.43 4.86
CA LEU A 44 13.39 12.31 5.81
C LEU A 44 14.44 13.17 5.10
N ASP A 45 14.78 14.30 5.72
CA ASP A 45 15.92 15.11 5.32
C ASP A 45 17.19 14.25 5.37
N ARG A 46 17.95 14.22 4.27
CA ARG A 46 19.17 13.42 4.18
C ARG A 46 20.13 13.97 3.15
N THR A 47 21.41 13.65 3.32
CA THR A 47 22.46 13.92 2.33
C THR A 47 22.77 12.64 1.57
N ILE A 48 22.67 12.68 0.24
CA ILE A 48 22.93 11.53 -0.64
C ILE A 48 24.17 11.78 -1.52
N PRO A 49 24.88 10.73 -1.97
CA PRO A 49 25.92 10.86 -2.98
C PRO A 49 25.36 11.44 -4.28
N HIS A 50 26.09 12.37 -4.89
CA HIS A 50 25.71 12.98 -6.17
C HIS A 50 26.88 12.94 -7.15
N PRO A 51 26.72 12.42 -8.39
CA PRO A 51 27.83 12.20 -9.32
C PRO A 51 28.71 13.43 -9.59
N ARG A 52 28.10 14.62 -9.65
CA ARG A 52 28.80 15.88 -9.95
C ARG A 52 29.18 16.70 -8.72
N LEU A 53 28.40 16.61 -7.64
CA LEU A 53 28.53 17.49 -6.47
C LEU A 53 29.23 16.80 -5.29
N LYS A 54 29.62 15.52 -5.47
CA LYS A 54 29.99 14.56 -4.43
C LYS A 54 28.82 14.22 -3.50
N GLN A 55 28.12 15.22 -2.99
CA GLN A 55 26.97 15.08 -2.11
C GLN A 55 25.86 16.09 -2.46
N GLN A 56 24.62 15.75 -2.11
CA GLN A 56 23.44 16.61 -2.28
C GLN A 56 22.52 16.46 -1.07
N PHE A 57 22.09 17.58 -0.48
CA PHE A 57 21.01 17.60 0.50
C PHE A 57 19.65 17.43 -0.20
N VAL A 58 18.83 16.52 0.32
CA VAL A 58 17.47 16.25 -0.14
C VAL A 58 16.52 16.46 1.02
N LYS A 59 15.59 17.41 0.85
CA LYS A 59 14.52 17.66 1.82
C LYS A 59 13.50 16.52 1.81
N GLY A 60 13.13 16.07 3.00
CA GLY A 60 12.08 15.11 3.26
C GLY A 60 10.71 15.65 2.88
N ILE A 61 9.89 14.80 2.27
CA ILE A 61 8.53 15.13 1.83
C ILE A 61 7.60 13.94 2.06
N VAL A 62 6.29 14.20 2.18
CA VAL A 62 5.29 13.14 2.09
C VAL A 62 5.20 12.69 0.62
N LEU A 63 5.48 11.41 0.38
CA LEU A 63 5.60 10.84 -0.95
C LEU A 63 4.24 10.69 -1.62
N SER A 64 4.19 10.93 -2.93
CA SER A 64 3.04 10.54 -3.75
C SER A 64 2.95 9.02 -3.84
N GLN A 65 1.72 8.51 -3.80
CA GLN A 65 1.43 7.10 -4.06
C GLN A 65 0.80 6.96 -5.44
N SER A 66 1.29 6.03 -6.23
CA SER A 66 0.68 5.70 -7.52
C SER A 66 -0.46 4.71 -7.33
N VAL A 67 -1.52 4.87 -8.14
CA VAL A 67 -2.70 4.01 -8.10
C VAL A 67 -2.56 2.94 -9.18
N SER A 68 -2.51 1.68 -8.77
CA SER A 68 -2.56 0.52 -9.65
C SER A 68 -3.98 -0.05 -9.65
N LYS A 69 -4.55 -0.20 -10.85
CA LYS A 69 -5.92 -0.69 -11.07
C LYS A 69 -5.86 -2.03 -11.77
N ASN A 70 -6.41 -3.08 -11.14
CA ASN A 70 -6.53 -4.41 -11.74
C ASN A 70 -8.00 -4.64 -12.11
N LYS A 71 -8.32 -4.59 -13.41
CA LYS A 71 -9.70 -4.75 -13.90
C LYS A 71 -10.26 -6.13 -13.52
N ASN A 72 -11.46 -6.16 -12.97
CA ASN A 72 -12.22 -7.39 -12.81
C ASN A 72 -13.06 -7.63 -14.07
N VAL A 73 -12.87 -8.76 -14.75
CA VAL A 73 -13.60 -9.06 -16.00
C VAL A 73 -15.09 -9.28 -15.74
N LYS A 74 -15.45 -9.88 -14.60
CA LYS A 74 -16.83 -10.21 -14.25
C LYS A 74 -17.64 -8.98 -13.83
N THR A 75 -17.13 -8.20 -12.88
CA THR A 75 -17.87 -7.07 -12.30
C THR A 75 -17.54 -5.73 -12.96
N GLY A 76 -16.50 -5.64 -13.79
CA GLY A 76 -16.00 -4.39 -14.35
C GLY A 76 -15.26 -3.49 -13.35
N GLU A 77 -15.60 -3.59 -12.06
CA GLU A 77 -14.98 -2.82 -10.98
C GLU A 77 -13.51 -3.22 -10.74
N PRO A 78 -12.55 -2.29 -10.81
CA PRO A 78 -11.16 -2.63 -10.59
C PRO A 78 -10.84 -2.86 -9.11
N MET A 79 -9.91 -3.78 -8.83
CA MET A 79 -9.22 -3.81 -7.55
C MET A 79 -8.16 -2.71 -7.52
N ILE A 80 -8.10 -1.97 -6.42
CA ILE A 80 -7.16 -0.87 -6.24
C ILE A 80 -5.99 -1.28 -5.33
N ASP A 81 -4.77 -0.99 -5.78
CA ASP A 81 -3.55 -1.09 -5.01
C ASP A 81 -2.80 0.24 -5.06
N LEU A 82 -2.48 0.81 -3.90
CA LEU A 82 -1.53 1.91 -3.83
C LEU A 82 -0.09 1.39 -3.85
N ARG A 83 0.78 2.10 -4.54
CA ARG A 83 2.22 1.81 -4.62
C ARG A 83 3.04 3.05 -4.28
N VAL A 84 4.21 2.80 -3.70
CA VAL A 84 5.21 3.83 -3.41
C VAL A 84 6.55 3.38 -3.98
N SER A 85 7.40 4.35 -4.27
CA SER A 85 8.79 4.12 -4.64
C SER A 85 9.71 4.66 -3.54
N LEU A 86 10.61 3.83 -3.05
CA LEU A 86 11.65 4.21 -2.09
C LEU A 86 13.01 4.06 -2.76
N SER A 87 13.85 5.08 -2.67
CA SER A 87 15.23 5.03 -3.16
C SER A 87 16.24 5.06 -2.03
N ILE A 88 17.19 4.14 -2.05
CA ILE A 88 18.33 4.06 -1.14
C ILE A 88 19.58 3.70 -1.97
N GLU A 89 20.70 4.37 -1.71
CA GLU A 89 21.97 4.11 -2.42
C GLU A 89 21.87 4.14 -3.96
N GLY A 90 21.06 5.05 -4.51
CA GLY A 90 20.86 5.18 -5.95
C GLY A 90 20.02 4.07 -6.59
N LYS A 91 19.54 3.09 -5.81
CA LYS A 91 18.63 2.04 -6.26
C LYS A 91 17.20 2.38 -5.90
N GLN A 92 16.27 2.07 -6.80
CA GLN A 92 14.85 2.35 -6.62
C GLN A 92 14.07 1.06 -6.36
N HIS A 93 13.27 1.04 -5.30
CA HIS A 93 12.48 -0.09 -4.85
C HIS A 93 10.99 0.25 -4.86
N TYR A 94 10.20 -0.56 -5.56
CA TYR A 94 8.75 -0.36 -5.65
C TYR A 94 8.03 -1.25 -4.65
N PHE A 95 7.20 -0.64 -3.81
CA PHE A 95 6.43 -1.33 -2.81
C PHE A 95 4.94 -1.11 -3.00
N ASN A 96 4.18 -2.14 -2.66
CA ASN A 96 2.75 -1.99 -2.43
C ASN A 96 2.53 -1.38 -1.03
N THR A 97 1.75 -0.30 -0.93
CA THR A 97 1.62 0.49 0.30
C THR A 97 1.07 -0.35 1.46
N ARG A 98 -0.01 -1.11 1.29
CA ARG A 98 -0.52 -1.94 2.41
C ARG A 98 0.53 -2.90 2.95
N ARG A 99 1.37 -3.46 2.08
CA ARG A 99 2.44 -4.38 2.50
C ARG A 99 3.50 -3.68 3.35
N ILE A 100 3.96 -2.50 2.93
CA ILE A 100 4.99 -1.78 3.67
C ILE A 100 4.47 -1.22 5.00
N ILE A 101 3.20 -0.78 5.04
CA ILE A 101 2.55 -0.35 6.28
C ILE A 101 2.40 -1.53 7.25
N TYR A 102 1.91 -2.68 6.77
CA TYR A 102 1.78 -3.89 7.58
C TYR A 102 3.13 -4.36 8.11
N TYR A 103 4.17 -4.36 7.26
CA TYR A 103 5.53 -4.69 7.65
C TYR A 103 6.03 -3.77 8.78
N THR A 104 5.83 -2.46 8.63
CA THR A 104 6.35 -1.46 9.57
C THR A 104 5.65 -1.49 10.93
N PHE A 105 4.34 -1.77 10.97
CA PHE A 105 3.55 -1.65 12.20
C PHE A 105 3.18 -2.98 12.86
N ILE A 106 3.14 -4.07 12.10
CA ILE A 106 2.58 -5.34 12.56
C ILE A 106 3.62 -6.46 12.53
N LYS A 107 4.04 -6.92 11.34
CA LYS A 107 4.94 -8.07 11.22
C LYS A 107 5.61 -8.15 9.85
N ARG A 108 6.90 -8.55 9.80
CA ARG A 108 7.62 -8.96 8.58
C ARG A 108 7.07 -10.26 8.03
N LEU A 109 6.79 -10.29 6.73
CA LEU A 109 6.26 -11.46 6.03
C LEU A 109 7.19 -11.86 4.88
N ASP A 110 7.34 -13.16 4.70
CA ASP A 110 7.91 -13.73 3.48
C ASP A 110 6.77 -14.19 2.58
N TYR A 111 6.41 -13.36 1.60
CA TYR A 111 5.29 -13.63 0.69
C TYR A 111 5.50 -14.87 -0.19
N ASN A 112 6.73 -15.39 -0.30
CA ASN A 112 7.02 -16.61 -1.06
C ASN A 112 6.82 -17.86 -0.21
N LYS A 113 7.05 -17.78 1.10
CA LYS A 113 6.99 -18.93 2.02
C LYS A 113 5.69 -19.01 2.81
N ASP A 114 5.18 -17.86 3.27
CA ASP A 114 4.08 -17.84 4.24
C ASP A 114 2.73 -18.22 3.62
N GLY A 115 2.53 -17.96 2.32
CA GLY A 115 1.23 -18.13 1.66
C GLY A 115 0.15 -17.15 2.16
N LEU A 116 0.57 -16.07 2.81
CA LEU A 116 -0.27 -15.06 3.45
C LEU A 116 -0.41 -13.80 2.60
N TYR A 117 -1.55 -13.12 2.72
CA TYR A 117 -1.87 -11.89 2.02
C TYR A 117 -2.35 -10.82 2.99
N VAL A 118 -1.80 -9.62 2.86
CA VAL A 118 -2.31 -8.42 3.52
C VAL A 118 -3.46 -7.86 2.68
N ILE A 119 -4.62 -7.66 3.29
CA ILE A 119 -5.81 -7.10 2.64
C ILE A 119 -6.44 -5.98 3.49
N ASN A 120 -7.27 -5.17 2.83
CA ASN A 120 -8.14 -4.19 3.50
C ASN A 120 -9.40 -4.87 4.03
N ILE A 121 -9.78 -4.51 5.26
CA ILE A 121 -10.95 -5.06 5.93
C ILE A 121 -12.23 -4.56 5.23
N ASP A 122 -12.33 -3.25 5.02
CA ASP A 122 -13.42 -2.59 4.28
C ASP A 122 -13.47 -2.98 2.79
N GLY A 123 -12.33 -3.36 2.21
CA GLY A 123 -12.21 -3.64 0.78
C GLY A 123 -11.86 -2.42 -0.07
N ASP A 124 -11.66 -1.26 0.55
CA ASP A 124 -11.16 -0.07 -0.11
C ASP A 124 -9.64 -0.13 -0.25
N GLY A 125 -9.16 -0.09 -1.50
CA GLY A 125 -7.75 -0.12 -1.80
C GLY A 125 -6.99 1.17 -1.49
N TYR A 126 -7.70 2.28 -1.28
CA TYR A 126 -7.13 3.58 -0.92
C TYR A 126 -6.88 3.72 0.59
N ASN A 127 -7.70 3.09 1.43
CA ASN A 127 -7.56 3.10 2.89
C ASN A 127 -6.52 2.07 3.40
N ASN A 128 -5.24 2.45 3.41
CA ASN A 128 -4.16 1.59 3.92
C ASN A 128 -3.75 1.91 5.36
N SER A 129 -4.69 2.37 6.18
CA SER A 129 -4.47 2.54 7.62
C SER A 129 -4.22 1.21 8.31
N VAL A 130 -3.34 1.17 9.31
CA VAL A 130 -2.96 -0.05 10.03
C VAL A 130 -4.17 -0.80 10.59
N THR A 131 -5.16 -0.06 11.11
CA THR A 131 -6.40 -0.62 11.67
C THR A 131 -7.30 -1.25 10.60
N ASN A 132 -7.16 -0.86 9.34
CA ASN A 132 -7.90 -1.43 8.22
C ASN A 132 -7.13 -2.57 7.52
N LEU A 133 -5.93 -2.93 7.98
CA LEU A 133 -5.16 -4.03 7.39
C LEU A 133 -5.31 -5.30 8.22
N LYS A 134 -5.49 -6.43 7.53
CA LYS A 134 -5.43 -7.77 8.14
C LYS A 134 -4.72 -8.77 7.27
N LEU A 135 -4.19 -9.80 7.91
CA LEU A 135 -3.54 -10.93 7.28
C LEU A 135 -4.53 -12.06 7.06
N ILE A 136 -4.53 -12.65 5.86
CA ILE A 136 -5.36 -13.81 5.54
C ILE A 136 -4.58 -14.84 4.73
N THR A 137 -5.03 -16.09 4.74
CA THR A 137 -4.47 -17.14 3.89
C THR A 137 -4.99 -17.04 2.45
N LYS A 138 -4.28 -17.67 1.51
CA LYS A 138 -4.70 -17.79 0.10
C LYS A 138 -6.12 -18.34 -0.05
N SER A 139 -6.47 -19.39 0.71
CA SER A 139 -7.79 -20.04 0.65
C SER A 139 -8.90 -19.08 1.08
N VAL A 140 -8.71 -18.35 2.19
CA VAL A 140 -9.68 -17.35 2.67
C VAL A 140 -9.85 -16.22 1.67
N LYS A 141 -8.75 -15.76 1.05
CA LYS A 141 -8.80 -14.73 -0.01
C LYS A 141 -9.66 -15.19 -1.19
N GLN A 142 -9.49 -16.44 -1.61
CA GLN A 142 -10.22 -17.03 -2.73
C GLN A 142 -11.72 -17.16 -2.41
N LYS A 143 -12.07 -17.69 -1.23
CA LYS A 143 -13.46 -17.76 -0.74
C LYS A 143 -14.12 -16.39 -0.70
N ARG A 144 -13.41 -15.35 -0.23
CA ARG A 144 -13.89 -13.96 -0.18
C ARG A 144 -14.12 -13.36 -1.57
N ALA A 145 -13.35 -13.78 -2.58
CA ALA A 145 -13.56 -13.33 -3.96
C ALA A 145 -14.81 -13.96 -4.57
N VAL A 146 -15.07 -15.25 -4.26
CA VAL A 146 -16.30 -15.95 -4.65
C VAL A 146 -17.52 -15.35 -3.94
N SER A 147 -17.45 -15.16 -2.62
CA SER A 147 -18.57 -14.61 -1.83
C SER A 147 -18.95 -13.17 -2.21
N ARG A 148 -18.05 -12.45 -2.87
CA ARG A 148 -18.29 -11.09 -3.39
C ARG A 148 -18.66 -11.07 -4.87
N ASP A 149 -18.91 -12.23 -5.44
CA ASP A 149 -19.24 -12.40 -6.84
C ASP A 149 -18.17 -11.85 -7.81
N ARG A 150 -16.90 -11.84 -7.39
CA ARG A 150 -15.79 -11.27 -8.16
C ARG A 150 -15.04 -12.30 -9.02
N VAL A 151 -15.49 -13.55 -9.01
CA VAL A 151 -14.88 -14.66 -9.75
C VAL A 151 -15.99 -15.42 -10.46
N ILE A 152 -15.68 -15.92 -11.67
CA ILE A 152 -16.54 -16.87 -12.37
C ILE A 152 -16.16 -18.27 -11.86
N PRO A 153 -17.09 -19.03 -11.25
CA PRO A 153 -16.79 -20.39 -10.82
C PRO A 153 -16.36 -21.24 -12.01
N TYR A 154 -15.26 -21.98 -11.88
CA TYR A 154 -14.78 -22.87 -12.94
C TYR A 154 -15.85 -23.89 -13.35
N LEU A 155 -16.61 -24.41 -12.39
CA LEU A 155 -17.68 -25.39 -12.63
C LEU A 155 -18.74 -24.87 -13.61
N ASN A 156 -19.12 -23.59 -13.52
CA ASN A 156 -20.07 -22.98 -14.45
C ASN A 156 -19.53 -22.87 -15.88
N THR A 157 -18.21 -22.90 -16.06
CA THR A 157 -17.56 -22.90 -17.38
C THR A 157 -17.25 -24.33 -17.86
N ALA A 158 -17.13 -25.28 -16.94
CA ALA A 158 -16.83 -26.68 -17.22
C ALA A 158 -18.09 -27.51 -17.55
N ASP A 159 -19.26 -27.08 -17.07
CA ASP A 159 -20.52 -27.70 -17.44
C ASP A 159 -20.83 -27.43 -18.92
N ARG A 160 -20.61 -28.46 -19.74
CA ARG A 160 -20.91 -28.48 -21.17
C ARG A 160 -22.23 -29.17 -21.48
N SER A 161 -23.01 -29.54 -20.47
CA SER A 161 -24.35 -30.06 -20.69
C SER A 161 -25.23 -28.88 -21.14
N LYS A 162 -25.53 -28.87 -22.44
CA LYS A 162 -26.63 -28.10 -23.02
C LYS A 162 -27.87 -28.97 -23.04
#